data_AF-A0A378WBN8-F1
#
_entry.id   AF-A0A378WBN8-F1
#
_cell.length_a   1.000
_cell.length_b   1.000
_cell.length_c   1.000
_cell.angle_alpha   90.00
_cell.angle_beta   90.00
_cell.angle_gamma   90.00
#
_symmetry.space_group_name_H-M   'P 1'
#
loop_
_entity.id
_entity.type
_entity.pdbx_description
1 polymer ?
#
loop_
_entity_poly.entity_id
_entity_poly.type
_entity_poly.pdbx_seq_one_letter_code
_entity_poly.pdbx_strand_id
1 'polypeptide(L)'
;MSLYIVTDPATGDVVKEYPTATDNEIDNALSVAVAAGRTWAREATVAERAALIRRVGELHAERADELGAIIVREMGKPMEAAIGEVKFSASIYEYYADHAESLLRDQPIELLDGTGEAVVTNSPYGVLLGIMPWNFPAYQVARFAGPNLCVGNTILLKHAPQCPESAAAIQQIFDDAGFPPGRTSTSTPPTNRWPGSSKTHGWPEFR
;
A
#
# COMPACT_ATOMS: atom_id res chain seq x y z
N MET A 1 -12.71 -22.89 2.91
CA MET A 1 -11.75 -22.84 1.80
C MET A 1 -11.03 -21.51 1.88
N SER A 2 -9.70 -21.52 1.85
CA SER A 2 -8.94 -20.28 1.74
C SER A 2 -9.23 -19.63 0.38
N LEU A 3 -9.37 -18.30 0.38
CA LEU A 3 -9.42 -17.54 -0.87
C LEU A 3 -8.00 -17.26 -1.40
N TYR A 4 -6.98 -17.24 -0.54
CA TYR A 4 -5.61 -16.86 -0.86
C TYR A 4 -4.75 -18.08 -1.14
N ILE A 5 -4.39 -18.28 -2.40
CA ILE A 5 -3.71 -19.48 -2.86
C ILE A 5 -2.70 -19.07 -3.93
N VAL A 6 -1.46 -19.51 -3.77
CA VAL A 6 -0.45 -19.45 -4.83
C VAL A 6 -0.59 -20.73 -5.65
N THR A 7 -0.97 -20.57 -6.91
CA THR A 7 -1.00 -21.64 -7.91
C THR A 7 0.05 -21.33 -8.95
N ASP A 8 0.95 -22.28 -9.22
CA ASP A 8 1.94 -22.12 -10.28
C ASP A 8 1.21 -21.97 -11.62
N PRO A 9 1.33 -20.84 -12.32
CA PRO A 9 0.59 -20.60 -13.55
C PRO A 9 1.11 -21.45 -14.73
N ALA A 10 2.33 -22.00 -14.65
CA ALA A 10 2.89 -22.86 -15.68
C ALA A 10 2.42 -24.31 -15.56
N THR A 11 2.17 -24.81 -14.34
CA THR A 11 1.76 -26.21 -14.11
C THR A 11 0.30 -26.37 -13.68
N GLY A 12 -0.29 -25.33 -13.07
CA GLY A 12 -1.60 -25.38 -12.43
C GLY A 12 -1.58 -25.97 -11.02
N ASP A 13 -0.41 -26.31 -10.48
CA ASP A 13 -0.29 -26.92 -9.16
C ASP A 13 -0.44 -25.88 -8.05
N VAL A 14 -1.15 -26.26 -6.98
CA VAL A 14 -1.21 -25.45 -5.76
C VAL A 14 0.15 -25.51 -5.06
N VAL A 15 0.82 -24.36 -4.99
CA VAL A 15 2.09 -24.19 -4.29
C VAL A 15 1.86 -24.05 -2.80
N LYS A 16 0.94 -23.16 -2.41
CA LYS A 16 0.66 -22.85 -0.99
C LYS A 16 -0.68 -22.15 -0.79
N GLU A 17 -1.36 -22.51 0.30
CA GLU A 17 -2.55 -21.80 0.78
C GLU A 17 -2.22 -20.87 1.95
N TYR A 18 -2.95 -19.77 2.06
CA TYR A 18 -2.79 -18.75 3.09
C TYR A 18 -4.13 -18.52 3.80
N PRO A 19 -4.20 -18.38 5.12
CA PRO A 19 -5.48 -18.14 5.79
C PRO A 19 -6.09 -16.80 5.36
N THR A 20 -7.41 -16.79 5.14
CA THR A 20 -8.18 -15.54 5.03
C THR A 20 -8.34 -14.94 6.42
N ALA A 21 -8.25 -13.61 6.56
CA ALA A 21 -8.43 -12.97 7.87
C ALA A 21 -9.85 -13.16 8.35
N THR A 22 -9.99 -13.26 9.66
CA THR A 22 -11.26 -13.22 10.38
C THR A 22 -11.74 -11.78 10.54
N ASP A 23 -13.04 -11.61 10.79
CA ASP A 23 -13.63 -10.29 11.05
C ASP A 23 -12.93 -9.59 12.23
N ASN A 24 -12.57 -10.35 13.29
CA ASN A 24 -11.82 -9.82 14.44
C ASN A 24 -10.42 -9.31 14.07
N GLU A 25 -9.70 -10.02 13.19
CA GLU A 25 -8.38 -9.58 12.72
C GLU A 25 -8.48 -8.32 11.88
N ILE A 26 -9.53 -8.19 11.05
CA ILE A 26 -9.80 -6.98 10.27
C ILE A 26 -10.14 -5.81 11.19
N ASP A 27 -11.05 -6.00 12.15
CA ASP A 27 -11.46 -4.96 13.10
C ASP A 27 -10.27 -4.48 13.96
N ASN A 28 -9.40 -5.42 14.36
CA ASN A 28 -8.17 -5.08 15.08
C ASN A 28 -7.21 -4.27 14.20
N ALA A 29 -6.93 -4.73 12.98
CA ALA A 29 -6.05 -4.02 12.05
C ALA A 29 -6.58 -2.61 11.73
N LEU A 30 -7.89 -2.46 11.54
CA LEU A 30 -8.54 -1.18 11.33
C LEU A 30 -8.42 -0.28 12.55
N SER A 31 -8.69 -0.79 13.74
CA SER A 31 -8.60 -0.03 14.99
C SER A 31 -7.18 0.50 15.23
N VAL A 32 -6.18 -0.35 15.00
CA VAL A 32 -4.76 0.02 15.10
C VAL A 32 -4.39 1.09 14.06
N ALA A 33 -4.80 0.91 12.80
CA ALA A 33 -4.51 1.87 11.74
C ALA A 33 -5.19 3.23 11.97
N VAL A 34 -6.43 3.24 12.50
CA VAL A 34 -7.17 4.47 12.85
C VAL A 34 -6.50 5.18 14.02
N ALA A 35 -6.13 4.46 15.07
CA ALA A 35 -5.45 5.04 16.23
C ALA A 35 -4.13 5.68 15.81
N ALA A 36 -3.35 4.96 15.00
CA ALA A 36 -2.13 5.49 14.43
C ALA A 36 -2.42 6.72 13.56
N GLY A 37 -3.29 6.61 12.55
CA GLY A 37 -3.54 7.69 11.57
C GLY A 37 -3.91 9.05 12.17
N ARG A 38 -4.52 9.06 13.36
CA ARG A 38 -4.83 10.30 14.11
C ARG A 38 -3.60 11.10 14.53
N THR A 39 -2.46 10.45 14.72
CA THR A 39 -1.25 11.09 15.25
C THR A 39 -0.09 11.13 14.26
N TRP A 40 -0.12 10.33 13.18
CA TRP A 40 1.05 10.14 12.29
C TRP A 40 1.69 11.44 11.82
N ALA A 41 0.88 12.30 11.19
CA ALA A 41 1.36 13.51 10.57
C ALA A 41 1.73 14.61 11.58
N ARG A 42 1.32 14.43 12.85
CA ARG A 42 1.67 15.31 13.96
C ARG A 42 2.93 14.86 14.68
N GLU A 43 3.18 13.55 14.73
CA GLU A 43 4.32 12.93 15.41
C GLU A 43 5.59 12.90 14.54
N ALA A 44 5.43 12.85 13.22
CA ALA A 44 6.53 12.84 12.27
C ALA A 44 6.39 13.97 11.25
N THR A 45 7.49 14.65 10.95
CA THR A 45 7.61 15.63 9.87
C THR A 45 7.50 14.97 8.50
N VAL A 46 7.29 15.78 7.45
CA VAL A 46 7.30 15.28 6.06
C VAL A 46 8.65 14.62 5.75
N ALA A 47 9.76 15.21 6.17
CA ALA A 47 11.11 14.69 5.94
C ALA A 47 11.33 13.32 6.63
N GLU A 48 10.87 13.13 7.86
CA GLU A 48 10.98 11.84 8.56
C GLU A 48 10.15 10.74 7.87
N ARG A 49 8.93 11.06 7.42
CA ARG A 49 8.11 10.12 6.65
C ARG A 49 8.73 9.81 5.28
N ALA A 50 9.28 10.82 4.62
CA ALA A 50 10.00 10.65 3.36
C ALA A 50 11.25 9.78 3.52
N ALA A 51 11.98 9.89 4.62
CA ALA A 51 13.13 9.03 4.92
C ALA A 51 12.74 7.56 5.07
N LEU A 52 11.61 7.27 5.74
CA LEU A 52 11.07 5.90 5.80
C LEU A 52 10.72 5.37 4.41
N ILE A 53 10.09 6.20 3.56
CA ILE A 53 9.75 5.83 2.18
C ILE A 53 10.99 5.65 1.32
N ARG A 54 12.03 6.45 1.50
CA ARG A 54 13.34 6.23 0.88
C ARG A 54 13.89 4.87 1.23
N ARG A 55 13.87 4.50 2.52
CA ARG A 55 14.35 3.19 2.97
C ARG A 55 13.57 2.03 2.36
N VAL A 56 12.26 2.19 2.17
CA VAL A 56 11.43 1.21 1.45
C VAL A 56 11.91 1.05 0.00
N GLY A 57 12.19 2.15 -0.71
CA GLY A 57 12.74 2.12 -2.07
C GLY A 57 14.08 1.40 -2.14
N GLU A 58 15.00 1.72 -1.24
CA GLU A 58 16.31 1.06 -1.12
C GLU A 58 16.16 -0.45 -0.91
N LEU A 59 15.29 -0.86 0.01
CA LEU A 59 15.04 -2.28 0.31
C LEU A 59 14.41 -3.03 -0.89
N HIS A 60 13.55 -2.38 -1.69
CA HIS A 60 13.06 -2.97 -2.94
C HIS A 60 14.21 -3.21 -3.92
N ALA A 61 15.14 -2.27 -4.05
CA ALA A 61 16.30 -2.40 -4.92
C ALA A 61 17.29 -3.47 -4.41
N GLU A 62 17.57 -3.49 -3.09
CA GLU A 62 18.45 -4.47 -2.42
C GLU A 62 17.93 -5.91 -2.59
N ARG A 63 16.60 -6.10 -2.54
CA ARG A 63 15.95 -7.42 -2.60
C ARG A 63 15.26 -7.69 -3.93
N ALA A 64 15.67 -7.02 -5.01
CA ALA A 64 14.96 -7.06 -6.30
C ALA A 64 14.85 -8.49 -6.88
N ASP A 65 15.88 -9.32 -6.71
CA ASP A 65 15.87 -10.70 -7.20
C ASP A 65 14.92 -11.59 -6.40
N GLU A 66 14.87 -11.42 -5.07
CA GLU A 66 13.95 -12.15 -4.18
C GLU A 66 12.49 -11.78 -4.50
N LEU A 67 12.19 -10.48 -4.51
CA LEU A 67 10.85 -9.98 -4.83
C LEU A 67 10.44 -10.37 -6.26
N GLY A 68 11.37 -10.31 -7.21
CA GLY A 68 11.16 -10.77 -8.59
C GLY A 68 10.77 -12.25 -8.63
N ALA A 69 11.49 -13.12 -7.91
CA ALA A 69 11.20 -14.55 -7.86
C ALA A 69 9.82 -14.86 -7.28
N ILE A 70 9.38 -14.10 -6.27
CA ILE A 70 8.02 -14.19 -5.71
C ILE A 70 6.99 -13.87 -6.79
N ILE A 71 7.15 -12.74 -7.49
CA ILE A 71 6.27 -12.32 -8.57
C ILE A 71 6.19 -13.40 -9.66
N VAL A 72 7.33 -13.96 -10.09
CA VAL A 72 7.35 -15.04 -11.09
C VAL A 72 6.54 -16.25 -10.61
N ARG A 73 6.72 -16.67 -9.36
CA ARG A 73 6.03 -17.84 -8.79
C ARG A 73 4.52 -17.66 -8.75
N GLU A 74 4.06 -16.46 -8.41
CA GLU A 74 2.63 -16.18 -8.21
C GLU A 74 1.88 -15.91 -9.51
N MET A 75 2.55 -15.33 -10.52
CA MET A 75 1.83 -14.82 -11.70
C MET A 75 2.53 -15.07 -13.04
N GLY A 76 3.69 -15.73 -13.06
CA GLY A 76 4.30 -16.28 -14.27
C GLY A 76 4.94 -15.25 -15.20
N LYS A 77 5.18 -14.01 -14.74
CA LYS A 77 5.92 -13.01 -15.52
C LYS A 77 7.35 -13.50 -15.77
N PRO A 78 7.95 -13.18 -16.92
CA PRO A 78 9.38 -13.42 -17.13
C PRO A 78 10.21 -12.75 -16.03
N MET A 79 11.25 -13.42 -15.52
CA MET A 79 12.06 -12.94 -14.39
C MET A 79 12.61 -11.53 -14.61
N GLU A 80 13.09 -11.22 -15.80
CA GLU A 80 13.59 -9.88 -16.15
C GLU A 80 12.51 -8.81 -15.99
N ALA A 81 11.28 -9.09 -16.45
CA ALA A 81 10.16 -8.16 -16.31
C ALA A 81 9.70 -8.04 -14.84
N ALA A 82 9.78 -9.11 -14.05
CA ALA A 82 9.47 -9.08 -12.62
C ALA A 82 10.48 -8.23 -11.83
N ILE A 83 11.79 -8.43 -12.07
CA ILE A 83 12.84 -7.58 -11.50
C ILE A 83 12.67 -6.12 -11.96
N GLY A 84 12.36 -5.91 -13.23
CA GLY A 84 12.08 -4.59 -13.79
C GLY A 84 10.94 -3.88 -13.08
N GLU A 85 9.85 -4.57 -12.77
CA GLU A 85 8.75 -4.04 -11.96
C GLU A 85 9.20 -3.63 -10.56
N VAL A 86 9.99 -4.48 -9.88
CA VAL A 86 10.45 -4.20 -8.52
C VAL A 86 11.35 -2.96 -8.50
N LYS A 87 12.29 -2.87 -9.45
CA LYS A 87 13.16 -1.69 -9.59
C LYS A 87 12.38 -0.43 -9.93
N PHE A 88 11.37 -0.53 -10.80
CA PHE A 88 10.50 0.61 -11.10
C PHE A 88 9.68 1.04 -9.87
N SER A 89 9.22 0.08 -9.06
CA SER A 89 8.57 0.35 -7.77
C SER A 89 9.50 1.09 -6.80
N ALA A 90 10.78 0.70 -6.74
CA ALA A 90 11.79 1.42 -5.96
C ALA A 90 11.90 2.88 -6.41
N SER A 91 11.99 3.15 -7.71
CA SER A 91 12.04 4.51 -8.26
C SER A 91 10.81 5.35 -7.93
N ILE A 92 9.62 4.75 -7.78
CA ILE A 92 8.42 5.47 -7.34
C ILE A 92 8.57 5.93 -5.89
N TYR A 93 9.05 5.07 -5.01
CA TYR A 93 9.30 5.43 -3.62
C TYR A 93 10.38 6.51 -3.51
N GLU A 94 11.48 6.36 -4.25
CA GLU A 94 12.55 7.36 -4.32
C GLU A 94 12.02 8.73 -4.77
N TYR A 95 11.23 8.76 -5.86
CA TYR A 95 10.61 9.99 -6.35
C TYR A 95 9.79 10.69 -5.26
N TYR A 96 8.89 9.96 -4.59
CA TYR A 96 8.08 10.58 -3.54
C TYR A 96 8.91 11.00 -2.33
N ALA A 97 9.95 10.25 -1.96
CA ALA A 97 10.85 10.64 -0.88
C ALA A 97 11.63 11.92 -1.23
N ASP A 98 12.12 12.06 -2.46
CA ASP A 98 12.86 13.25 -2.91
C ASP A 98 11.97 14.50 -3.03
N HIS A 99 10.71 14.32 -3.39
CA HIS A 99 9.82 15.43 -3.72
C HIS A 99 8.74 15.72 -2.66
N ALA A 100 8.59 14.90 -1.62
CA ALA A 100 7.53 15.03 -0.63
C ALA A 100 7.40 16.45 -0.04
N GLU A 101 8.50 17.06 0.42
CA GLU A 101 8.47 18.40 1.01
C GLU A 101 8.04 19.47 0.01
N SER A 102 8.47 19.35 -1.25
CA SER A 102 8.06 20.28 -2.30
C SER A 102 6.59 20.10 -2.67
N LEU A 103 6.11 18.86 -2.74
CA LEU A 103 4.74 18.53 -3.10
C LEU A 103 3.73 18.91 -2.00
N LEU A 104 4.16 18.90 -0.73
CA LEU A 104 3.30 19.16 0.43
C LEU A 104 3.45 20.56 1.01
N ARG A 105 4.32 21.40 0.44
CA ARG A 105 4.47 22.80 0.87
C ARG A 105 3.16 23.57 0.70
N ASP A 106 2.86 24.42 1.67
CA ASP A 106 1.77 25.38 1.59
C ASP A 106 1.87 26.25 0.33
N GLN A 107 0.75 26.41 -0.37
CA GLN A 107 0.66 27.23 -1.58
C GLN A 107 0.00 28.56 -1.22
N PRO A 108 0.74 29.68 -1.25
CA PRO A 108 0.16 30.99 -0.94
C PRO A 108 -0.84 31.41 -2.00
N ILE A 109 -1.92 32.04 -1.56
CA ILE A 109 -2.96 32.63 -2.41
C ILE A 109 -2.80 34.15 -2.40
N GLU A 110 -2.75 34.74 -3.59
CA GLU A 110 -2.80 36.20 -3.73
C GLU A 110 -4.22 36.69 -3.39
N LEU A 111 -4.32 37.59 -2.41
CA LEU A 111 -5.59 38.17 -1.98
C LEU A 111 -6.04 39.22 -3.00
N LEU A 112 -7.32 39.16 -3.39
CA LEU A 112 -7.92 40.16 -4.30
C LEU A 112 -8.02 41.55 -3.66
N ASP A 113 -8.28 41.61 -2.35
CA ASP A 113 -8.29 42.81 -1.53
C ASP A 113 -8.03 42.48 -0.05
N GLY A 114 -7.83 43.51 0.78
CA GLY A 114 -7.65 43.38 2.23
C GLY A 114 -6.21 43.13 2.69
N THR A 115 -6.07 42.74 3.96
CA THR A 115 -4.78 42.44 4.62
C THR A 115 -4.85 41.07 5.29
N GLY A 116 -3.80 40.26 5.16
CA GLY A 116 -3.72 38.93 5.77
C GLY A 116 -2.91 37.95 4.93
N GLU A 117 -2.92 36.68 5.30
CA GLU A 117 -2.31 35.58 4.55
C GLU A 117 -3.35 34.48 4.32
N ALA A 118 -3.36 33.92 3.12
CA ALA A 118 -4.16 32.75 2.77
C ALA A 118 -3.27 31.73 2.09
N VAL A 119 -3.42 30.46 2.46
CA VAL A 119 -2.66 29.35 1.91
C VAL A 119 -3.57 28.17 1.62
N VAL A 120 -3.21 27.36 0.63
CA VAL A 120 -3.72 26.00 0.45
C VAL A 120 -2.73 25.03 1.07
N THR A 121 -3.18 24.24 2.03
CA THR A 121 -2.40 23.21 2.71
C THR A 121 -2.92 21.82 2.35
N ASN A 122 -2.01 20.91 2.03
CA ASN A 122 -2.33 19.50 1.80
C ASN A 122 -2.20 18.71 3.11
N SER A 123 -3.31 18.21 3.63
CA SER A 123 -3.36 17.43 4.88
C SER A 123 -3.79 15.98 4.63
N PRO A 124 -3.36 15.02 5.47
CA PRO A 124 -3.83 13.64 5.37
C PRO A 124 -5.32 13.51 5.68
N TYR A 125 -5.97 12.54 5.04
CA TYR A 125 -7.35 12.14 5.32
C TYR A 125 -7.46 11.21 6.54
N GLY A 126 -6.44 10.37 6.78
CA GLY A 126 -6.44 9.35 7.83
C GLY A 126 -6.09 7.98 7.29
N VAL A 127 -6.95 6.98 7.55
CA VAL A 127 -6.73 5.59 7.08
C VAL A 127 -7.29 5.40 5.69
N LEU A 128 -6.50 4.80 4.80
CA LEU A 128 -6.91 4.45 3.45
C LEU A 128 -6.85 2.95 3.21
N LEU A 129 -7.88 2.39 2.58
CA LEU A 129 -7.90 1.00 2.12
C LEU A 129 -7.52 0.93 0.64
N GLY A 130 -6.40 0.29 0.33
CA GLY A 130 -5.99 0.01 -1.05
C GLY A 130 -6.33 -1.43 -1.45
N ILE A 131 -7.06 -1.60 -2.55
CA ILE A 131 -7.41 -2.90 -3.14
C ILE A 131 -6.56 -3.09 -4.40
N MET A 132 -5.59 -4.01 -4.36
CA MET A 132 -4.55 -4.15 -5.37
C MET A 132 -4.78 -5.37 -6.29
N PRO A 133 -4.64 -5.20 -7.62
CA PRO A 133 -4.73 -6.30 -8.57
C PRO A 133 -3.40 -7.08 -8.66
N TRP A 134 -3.45 -8.24 -9.29
CA TRP A 134 -2.36 -9.22 -9.37
C TRP A 134 -1.33 -8.98 -10.48
N ASN A 135 -1.62 -8.14 -11.47
CA ASN A 135 -0.81 -8.04 -12.70
C ASN A 135 0.54 -7.33 -12.49
N PHE A 136 0.60 -6.44 -11.50
CA PHE A 136 1.79 -5.70 -11.07
C PHE A 136 1.78 -5.56 -9.55
N PRO A 137 2.01 -6.65 -8.80
CA PRO A 137 1.78 -6.70 -7.36
C PRO A 137 2.69 -5.75 -6.57
N ALA A 138 3.92 -5.45 -7.03
CA ALA A 138 4.78 -4.48 -6.36
C ALA A 138 4.44 -3.04 -6.78
N TYR A 139 4.28 -2.81 -8.09
CA TYR A 139 4.09 -1.46 -8.62
C TYR A 139 2.75 -0.82 -8.18
N GLN A 140 1.68 -1.61 -8.13
CA GLN A 140 0.36 -1.08 -7.71
C GLN A 140 0.41 -0.62 -6.24
N VAL A 141 1.11 -1.36 -5.39
CA VAL A 141 1.34 -0.98 -3.99
C VAL A 141 2.20 0.27 -3.93
N ALA A 142 3.32 0.34 -4.65
CA ALA A 142 4.21 1.50 -4.60
C ALA A 142 3.52 2.81 -5.01
N ARG A 143 2.74 2.78 -6.10
CA ARG A 143 2.00 3.94 -6.59
C ARG A 143 0.95 4.44 -5.59
N PHE A 144 0.39 3.56 -4.78
CA PHE A 144 -0.59 3.91 -3.76
C PHE A 144 0.07 4.29 -2.43
N ALA A 145 0.99 3.47 -1.93
CA ALA A 145 1.60 3.62 -0.62
C ALA A 145 2.57 4.81 -0.56
N GLY A 146 3.45 4.96 -1.55
CA GLY A 146 4.46 6.02 -1.61
C GLY A 146 3.91 7.43 -1.32
N PRO A 147 2.97 7.96 -2.13
CA PRO A 147 2.44 9.29 -1.90
C PRO A 147 1.65 9.40 -0.59
N ASN A 148 0.82 8.41 -0.27
CA ASN A 148 -0.09 8.49 0.87
C ASN A 148 0.65 8.47 2.21
N LEU A 149 1.69 7.65 2.32
CA LEU A 149 2.52 7.60 3.52
C LEU A 149 3.36 8.87 3.68
N CYS A 150 3.83 9.48 2.58
CA CYS A 150 4.49 10.80 2.61
C CYS A 150 3.55 11.91 3.10
N VAL A 151 2.30 11.94 2.62
CA VAL A 151 1.26 12.89 3.09
C VAL A 151 0.97 12.71 4.58
N GLY A 152 1.12 11.50 5.10
CA GLY A 152 0.84 11.17 6.49
C GLY A 152 -0.50 10.45 6.69
N ASN A 153 -1.03 9.81 5.64
CA ASN A 153 -2.07 8.80 5.79
C ASN A 153 -1.47 7.52 6.38
N THR A 154 -2.31 6.68 6.96
CA THR A 154 -1.99 5.26 7.19
C THR A 154 -2.70 4.41 6.16
N ILE A 155 -2.16 3.23 5.86
CA ILE A 155 -2.71 2.37 4.81
C ILE A 155 -3.00 0.96 5.31
N LEU A 156 -4.12 0.42 4.84
CA LEU A 156 -4.44 -1.01 4.86
C LEU A 156 -4.50 -1.50 3.42
N LEU A 157 -3.91 -2.65 3.14
CA LEU A 157 -3.85 -3.21 1.80
C LEU A 157 -4.56 -4.56 1.73
N LYS A 158 -5.53 -4.61 0.81
CA LYS A 158 -6.14 -5.81 0.26
C LYS A 158 -5.39 -6.19 -1.01
N HIS A 159 -4.63 -7.26 -1.01
CA HIS A 159 -4.08 -7.77 -2.28
C HIS A 159 -5.02 -8.75 -2.97
N ALA A 160 -4.79 -8.97 -4.26
CA ALA A 160 -5.41 -10.05 -5.01
C ALA A 160 -5.09 -11.42 -4.38
N PRO A 161 -6.05 -12.36 -4.38
CA PRO A 161 -5.91 -13.65 -3.69
C PRO A 161 -4.78 -14.53 -4.19
N GLN A 162 -4.34 -14.37 -5.43
CA GLN A 162 -3.22 -15.10 -6.01
C GLN A 162 -1.84 -14.51 -5.70
N CYS A 163 -1.76 -13.34 -5.05
CA CYS A 163 -0.48 -12.69 -4.70
C CYS A 163 -0.22 -12.53 -3.18
N PRO A 164 -0.48 -13.54 -2.33
CA PRO A 164 -0.26 -13.44 -0.89
C PRO A 164 1.23 -13.36 -0.47
N GLU A 165 2.15 -13.97 -1.22
CA GLU A 165 3.60 -13.87 -0.98
C GLU A 165 4.11 -12.49 -1.30
N SER A 166 3.71 -11.90 -2.44
CA SER A 166 4.06 -10.51 -2.75
C SER A 166 3.55 -9.56 -1.67
N ALA A 167 2.31 -9.75 -1.20
CA ALA A 167 1.75 -8.94 -0.12
C ALA A 167 2.57 -9.06 1.17
N ALA A 168 2.89 -10.28 1.60
CA ALA A 168 3.67 -10.53 2.82
C ALA A 168 5.10 -10.00 2.73
N ALA A 169 5.78 -10.19 1.59
CA ALA A 169 7.13 -9.67 1.39
C ALA A 169 7.15 -8.14 1.42
N ILE A 170 6.16 -7.48 0.83
CA ILE A 170 6.04 -6.02 0.91
C ILE A 170 5.75 -5.55 2.34
N GLN A 171 4.98 -6.30 3.16
CA GLN A 171 4.85 -5.97 4.59
C GLN A 171 6.22 -5.94 5.25
N GLN A 172 7.00 -7.01 5.04
CA GLN A 172 8.30 -7.17 5.65
C GLN A 172 9.24 -6.03 5.24
N ILE A 173 9.16 -5.55 4.00
CA ILE A 173 9.91 -4.37 3.57
C ILE A 173 9.53 -3.11 4.37
N PHE A 174 8.23 -2.87 4.62
CA PHE A 174 7.81 -1.74 5.45
C PHE A 174 8.28 -1.89 6.91
N ASP A 175 8.21 -3.09 7.46
CA ASP A 175 8.66 -3.38 8.82
C ASP A 175 10.18 -3.16 8.94
N ASP A 176 10.95 -3.68 7.99
CA ASP A 176 12.41 -3.54 7.94
C ASP A 176 12.87 -2.11 7.65
N ALA A 177 12.03 -1.30 6.99
CA ALA A 177 12.26 0.13 6.83
C ALA A 177 12.05 0.92 8.14
N GLY A 178 11.47 0.29 9.16
CA GLY A 178 11.25 0.88 10.48
C GLY A 178 9.92 1.63 10.61
N PHE A 179 8.91 1.31 9.78
CA PHE A 179 7.58 1.87 9.99
C PHE A 179 7.04 1.45 11.36
N PRO A 180 6.56 2.39 12.19
CA PRO A 180 5.89 2.04 13.43
C PRO A 180 4.66 1.17 13.19
N PRO A 181 4.26 0.33 14.17
CA PRO A 181 3.07 -0.49 14.06
C PRO A 181 1.82 0.32 13.70
N GLY A 182 1.00 -0.20 12.78
CA GLY A 182 -0.27 0.42 12.39
C GLY A 182 -0.17 1.53 11.35
N ARG A 183 1.04 1.88 10.90
CA ARG A 183 1.23 2.87 9.82
C ARG A 183 1.01 2.26 8.44
N THR A 184 1.40 1.00 8.31
CA THR A 184 1.20 0.15 7.15
C THR A 184 0.68 -1.21 7.61
N SER A 185 -0.20 -1.81 6.83
CA SER A 185 -0.54 -3.24 6.95
C SER A 185 -0.92 -3.76 5.57
N THR A 186 -0.14 -4.73 5.06
CA THR A 186 -0.43 -5.53 3.87
C THR A 186 -0.85 -6.95 4.23
N SER A 187 -0.70 -7.31 5.51
CA SER A 187 -0.99 -8.63 6.07
C SER A 187 -2.39 -8.74 6.65
N THR A 188 -3.33 -7.89 6.25
CA THR A 188 -4.74 -8.14 6.51
C THR A 188 -5.30 -8.84 5.29
N PRO A 189 -5.29 -10.20 5.17
CA PRO A 189 -5.90 -10.88 4.04
C PRO A 189 -7.40 -10.58 4.07
N PRO A 190 -7.89 -9.70 3.20
CA PRO A 190 -9.23 -9.18 3.30
C PRO A 190 -10.25 -10.26 2.96
N THR A 191 -11.37 -10.24 3.68
CA THR A 191 -12.51 -11.12 3.47
C THR A 191 -13.28 -10.72 2.20
N ASN A 192 -14.13 -11.62 1.70
CA ASN A 192 -15.21 -11.28 0.76
C ASN A 192 -16.42 -10.63 1.45
N ARG A 193 -16.36 -10.38 2.76
CA ARG A 193 -17.46 -9.82 3.56
C ARG A 193 -17.01 -8.53 4.22
N TRP A 194 -17.22 -7.42 3.52
CA TRP A 194 -17.29 -6.14 4.19
C TRP A 194 -18.52 -6.12 5.11
N PRO A 195 -18.47 -5.54 6.31
CA PRO A 195 -19.67 -5.33 7.12
C PRO A 195 -20.71 -4.54 6.31
N GLY A 196 -21.71 -5.25 5.77
CA GLY A 196 -22.74 -4.70 4.87
C GLY A 196 -22.91 -5.40 3.51
N SER A 197 -21.99 -6.27 3.07
CA SER A 197 -22.13 -6.98 1.77
C SER A 197 -23.13 -8.14 1.79
N SER A 198 -23.75 -8.44 2.93
CA SER A 198 -24.81 -9.44 3.06
C SER A 198 -26.19 -8.97 2.60
N LYS A 199 -26.33 -7.71 2.14
CA LYS A 199 -27.56 -7.26 1.48
C LYS A 199 -27.36 -7.26 -0.03
N THR A 200 -27.74 -8.36 -0.67
CA THR A 200 -28.11 -8.40 -2.08
C THR A 200 -29.23 -7.39 -2.35
N HIS A 201 -28.87 -6.13 -2.63
CA HIS A 201 -29.75 -5.22 -3.34
C HIS A 201 -29.41 -5.37 -4.80
N GLY A 202 -30.32 -6.00 -5.55
CA GLY A 202 -30.24 -6.08 -6.99
C GLY A 202 -30.15 -4.67 -7.56
N TRP A 203 -29.09 -4.42 -8.33
CA TRP A 203 -29.01 -3.25 -9.19
C TRP A 203 -30.00 -3.45 -10.34
N PRO A 204 -30.90 -2.50 -10.64
CA PRO A 204 -31.73 -2.59 -11.81
C PRO A 204 -30.85 -2.45 -13.06
N GLU A 205 -30.94 -3.44 -13.95
CA GLU A 205 -30.37 -3.38 -15.29
C GLU A 205 -30.95 -2.17 -16.04
N PHE A 206 -30.10 -1.22 -16.42
CA PHE A 206 -30.47 -0.24 -17.43
C PHE A 206 -30.32 -0.90 -18.80
N ARG A 207 -31.46 -1.05 -19.49
CA ARG A 207 -31.53 -1.27 -20.94
C ARG A 207 -31.19 0.00 -21.69
#